data_AF-A0A0C9SFI2-F1
#
_entry.id   AF-A0A0C9SFI2-F1
#
_cell.length_a   1.000
_cell.length_b   1.000
_cell.length_c   1.000
_cell.angle_alpha   90.00
_cell.angle_beta   90.00
_cell.angle_gamma   90.00
#
_symmetry.space_group_name_H-M   'P 1'
#
loop_
_entity.id
_entity.type
_entity.pdbx_description
1 polymer ?
#
loop_
_entity_poly.entity_id
_entity_poly.type
_entity_poly.pdbx_seq_one_letter_code
_entity_poly.pdbx_strand_id
1 'polypeptide(L)'
;MAAKHLIWSAVLIVTWLTFCDSTEICHYVKGHRGECNPATKKQSVKLTLLSGNSTCRATKVETEDCTPGDSPFRQPSPAESARNVRTLVQSEDSLVLGMAHEDFHGDGTTQCLTSTYESRSLNDFYERINYSQRQKMRDGSHNFVMRGFPATYRVTESKDSVSLTATITERTQEKRPISGTYRVVYSSRKCLVLKKELASLSEAPCGIWVTKNTFRRPPPDCTTAFHNSCKRSHYVPIYEPYQWLCGRRFGLTQ
;
A
#
# COMPACT_ATOMS: atom_id res chain seq x y z
N MET A 1 -8.04 35.10 -81.83
CA MET A 1 -7.02 34.18 -81.28
C MET A 1 -6.53 34.80 -79.98
N ALA A 2 -6.54 34.20 -78.80
CA ALA A 2 -6.71 32.81 -78.39
C ALA A 2 -7.45 32.77 -77.05
N ALA A 3 -8.31 31.75 -76.88
CA ALA A 3 -8.99 31.42 -75.64
C ALA A 3 -7.99 30.90 -74.59
N LYS A 4 -8.19 31.24 -73.31
CA LYS A 4 -7.56 30.53 -72.19
C LYS A 4 -8.57 30.22 -71.10
N HIS A 5 -8.57 28.92 -70.81
CA HIS A 5 -9.36 28.12 -69.88
C HIS A 5 -9.55 28.68 -68.46
N LEU A 6 -10.82 28.75 -68.03
CA LEU A 6 -11.45 27.81 -67.08
C LEU A 6 -10.55 27.25 -65.96
N ILE A 7 -10.65 27.78 -64.73
CA ILE A 7 -10.57 26.99 -63.49
C ILE A 7 -11.55 27.58 -62.47
N TRP A 8 -12.59 26.79 -62.17
CA TRP A 8 -13.47 26.92 -61.02
C TRP A 8 -12.69 26.76 -59.72
N SER A 9 -12.80 27.71 -58.80
CA SER A 9 -12.39 27.53 -57.40
C SER A 9 -13.63 27.53 -56.52
N ALA A 10 -14.22 26.34 -56.35
CA ALA A 10 -15.22 26.09 -55.32
C ALA A 10 -14.55 26.14 -53.95
N VAL A 11 -14.89 27.15 -53.16
CA VAL A 11 -14.46 27.27 -51.76
C VAL A 11 -15.33 26.33 -50.92
N LEU A 12 -14.87 25.08 -50.77
CA LEU A 12 -15.39 24.12 -49.79
C LEU A 12 -14.85 24.51 -48.40
N ILE A 13 -15.61 25.32 -47.66
CA ILE A 13 -15.40 25.53 -46.23
C ILE A 13 -15.91 24.26 -45.53
N VAL A 14 -15.03 23.28 -45.35
CA VAL A 14 -15.29 22.16 -44.44
C VAL A 14 -15.08 22.70 -43.02
N THR A 15 -16.16 23.16 -42.41
CA THR A 15 -16.22 23.43 -40.97
C THR A 15 -15.96 22.14 -40.22
N TRP A 16 -14.72 21.97 -39.74
CA TRP A 16 -14.37 21.00 -38.71
C TRP A 16 -15.01 21.46 -37.40
N LEU A 17 -16.24 21.02 -37.14
CA LEU A 17 -16.79 20.96 -35.80
C LEU A 17 -16.04 19.84 -35.07
N THR A 18 -14.98 20.20 -34.37
CA THR A 18 -14.39 19.33 -33.34
C THR A 18 -15.41 19.16 -32.23
N PHE A 19 -16.16 18.07 -32.27
CA PHE A 19 -16.83 17.52 -31.10
C PHE A 19 -15.72 17.13 -30.11
N CYS A 20 -15.39 18.05 -29.18
CA CYS A 20 -14.78 17.65 -27.93
C CYS A 20 -15.84 16.89 -27.15
N ASP A 21 -16.01 15.59 -27.43
CA ASP A 21 -16.60 14.68 -26.46
C ASP A 21 -15.69 14.71 -25.24
N SER A 22 -16.07 15.47 -24.23
CA SER A 22 -15.50 15.35 -22.91
C SER A 22 -15.84 13.95 -22.40
N THR A 23 -15.02 12.96 -22.71
CA THR A 23 -15.16 11.63 -22.14
C THR A 23 -14.99 11.78 -20.64
N GLU A 24 -16.11 11.78 -19.92
CA GLU A 24 -16.14 11.83 -18.46
C GLU A 24 -15.46 10.57 -17.94
N ILE A 25 -14.23 10.73 -17.42
CA ILE A 25 -13.46 9.60 -16.91
C ILE A 25 -13.97 9.27 -15.50
N CYS A 26 -14.78 8.22 -15.40
CA CYS A 26 -15.19 7.66 -14.11
C CYS A 26 -14.04 6.86 -13.49
N HIS A 27 -13.55 7.27 -12.32
CA HIS A 27 -12.49 6.58 -11.60
C HIS A 27 -13.06 5.55 -10.62
N TYR A 28 -12.63 4.29 -10.71
CA TYR A 28 -13.13 3.20 -9.86
C TYR A 28 -12.02 2.53 -9.05
N VAL A 29 -12.35 2.07 -7.85
CA VAL A 29 -11.55 1.16 -7.03
C VAL A 29 -11.90 -0.28 -7.37
N LYS A 30 -10.89 -1.12 -7.61
CA LYS A 30 -11.06 -2.58 -7.68
C LYS A 30 -11.35 -3.14 -6.29
N GLY A 31 -12.53 -3.71 -6.11
CA GLY A 31 -12.97 -4.39 -4.90
C GLY A 31 -12.63 -5.88 -4.91
N HIS A 32 -13.43 -6.65 -4.17
CA HIS A 32 -13.23 -8.08 -3.99
C HIS A 32 -13.29 -8.83 -5.34
N ARG A 33 -12.32 -9.71 -5.56
CA ARG A 33 -12.35 -10.70 -6.64
C ARG A 33 -13.21 -11.86 -6.17
N GLY A 34 -14.25 -12.19 -6.93
CA GLY A 34 -15.04 -13.39 -6.73
C GLY A 34 -14.21 -14.64 -7.01
N GLU A 35 -14.79 -15.80 -6.72
CA GLU A 35 -14.13 -17.07 -6.98
C GLU A 35 -13.80 -17.23 -8.47
N CYS A 36 -12.60 -17.75 -8.75
CA CYS A 36 -12.21 -18.10 -10.10
C CYS A 36 -13.03 -19.29 -10.57
N ASN A 37 -13.86 -19.11 -11.59
CA ASN A 37 -14.61 -20.20 -12.17
C ASN A 37 -13.63 -21.11 -12.93
N PRO A 38 -13.46 -22.38 -12.51
CA PRO A 38 -12.46 -23.27 -13.09
C PRO A 38 -12.78 -23.67 -14.53
N ALA A 39 -14.05 -23.63 -14.94
CA ALA A 39 -14.47 -23.96 -16.30
C ALA A 39 -14.23 -22.82 -17.29
N THR A 40 -14.40 -21.56 -16.85
CA THR A 40 -14.28 -20.39 -17.73
C THR A 40 -12.98 -19.61 -17.56
N LYS A 41 -12.17 -19.94 -16.53
CA LYS A 41 -10.95 -19.21 -16.15
C LYS A 41 -11.19 -17.72 -15.94
N LYS A 42 -12.37 -17.37 -15.42
CA LYS A 42 -12.82 -16.00 -15.21
C LYS A 42 -13.30 -15.79 -13.79
N GLN A 43 -13.06 -14.59 -13.26
CA GLN A 43 -13.53 -14.15 -11.96
C GLN A 43 -14.19 -12.77 -12.08
N SER A 44 -15.21 -12.53 -11.26
CA SER A 44 -15.90 -11.25 -11.19
C SER A 44 -15.16 -10.29 -10.24
N VAL A 45 -14.85 -9.09 -10.68
CA VAL A 45 -14.28 -8.03 -9.82
C VAL A 45 -15.31 -6.92 -9.68
N LYS A 46 -15.73 -6.67 -8.44
CA LYS A 46 -16.63 -5.55 -8.15
C LYS A 46 -15.83 -4.26 -8.12
N LEU A 47 -16.14 -3.32 -9.00
CA LEU A 47 -15.59 -1.97 -9.02
C LEU A 47 -16.54 -1.01 -8.33
N THR A 48 -16.00 -0.17 -7.45
CA THR A 48 -16.76 0.87 -6.74
C THR A 48 -16.25 2.24 -7.17
N LEU A 49 -17.15 3.16 -7.48
CA LEU A 49 -16.78 4.51 -7.90
C LEU A 49 -16.00 5.22 -6.78
N LEU A 50 -14.82 5.74 -7.12
CA LEU A 50 -13.87 6.36 -6.19
C LEU A 50 -14.21 7.84 -5.99
N SER A 51 -14.45 8.52 -7.11
CA SER A 51 -15.10 9.82 -7.21
C SER A 51 -15.50 10.02 -8.67
N GLY A 52 -16.62 10.68 -8.92
CA GLY A 52 -17.13 10.89 -10.28
C GLY A 52 -18.47 11.59 -10.31
N ASN A 53 -18.87 12.01 -11.51
CA ASN A 53 -20.13 12.68 -11.77
C ASN A 53 -21.33 11.76 -11.45
N SER A 54 -22.51 12.35 -11.21
CA SER A 54 -23.79 11.65 -10.97
C SER A 54 -24.23 10.75 -12.14
N THR A 55 -23.57 10.87 -13.30
CA THR A 55 -23.72 10.03 -14.48
C THR A 55 -23.01 8.67 -14.37
N CYS A 56 -22.01 8.53 -13.50
CA CYS A 56 -21.27 7.29 -13.30
C CYS A 56 -22.07 6.27 -12.47
N ARG A 57 -22.03 4.99 -12.86
CA ARG A 57 -22.62 3.92 -12.03
C ARG A 57 -21.86 3.80 -10.71
N ALA A 58 -22.56 3.80 -9.58
CA ALA A 58 -21.94 3.68 -8.26
C ALA A 58 -21.09 2.40 -8.11
N THR A 59 -21.54 1.29 -8.72
CA THR A 59 -20.77 0.06 -8.81
C THR A 59 -20.91 -0.57 -10.19
N LYS A 60 -19.85 -1.22 -10.67
CA LYS A 60 -19.89 -2.10 -11.86
C LYS A 60 -19.15 -3.40 -11.57
N VAL A 61 -19.58 -4.49 -12.20
CA VAL A 61 -18.89 -5.78 -12.11
C VAL A 61 -18.16 -5.99 -13.42
N GLU A 62 -16.85 -6.16 -13.35
CA GLU A 62 -16.03 -6.56 -14.49
C GLU A 62 -15.64 -8.03 -14.36
N THR A 63 -15.37 -8.67 -15.49
CA THR A 63 -14.89 -10.04 -15.52
C THR A 63 -13.43 -10.01 -15.96
N GLU A 64 -12.54 -10.57 -15.14
CA GLU A 64 -11.11 -10.67 -15.42
C GLU A 64 -10.71 -12.13 -15.54
N ASP A 65 -9.65 -12.41 -16.31
CA ASP A 65 -9.08 -13.75 -16.40
C ASP A 65 -8.40 -14.14 -15.08
N CYS A 66 -8.40 -15.43 -14.75
CA CYS A 66 -7.80 -16.00 -13.55
C CYS A 66 -7.24 -17.39 -13.79
N THR A 67 -6.30 -17.83 -12.96
CA THR A 67 -5.73 -19.18 -13.03
C THR A 67 -6.40 -20.09 -12.00
N PRO A 68 -7.07 -21.18 -12.42
CA PRO A 68 -7.61 -22.16 -11.49
C PRO A 68 -6.45 -22.77 -10.69
N GLY A 69 -6.41 -22.52 -9.38
CA GLY A 69 -5.29 -22.91 -8.51
C GLY A 69 -4.57 -21.74 -7.84
N ASP A 70 -4.87 -20.49 -8.21
CA ASP A 70 -4.64 -19.33 -7.35
C ASP A 70 -5.60 -19.47 -6.15
N SER A 71 -5.14 -20.22 -5.14
CA SER A 71 -5.90 -20.56 -3.94
C SER A 71 -6.64 -19.34 -3.40
N PRO A 72 -7.92 -19.48 -2.96
CA PRO A 72 -8.58 -18.41 -2.23
C PRO A 72 -7.67 -18.07 -1.07
N PHE A 73 -7.40 -16.77 -0.90
CA PHE A 73 -6.69 -16.17 0.22
C PHE A 73 -6.76 -17.04 1.48
N ARG A 74 -5.74 -17.88 1.72
CA ARG A 74 -5.73 -18.76 2.89
C ARG A 74 -5.26 -17.93 4.06
N GLN A 75 -6.18 -17.61 4.95
CA GLN A 75 -5.82 -16.93 6.18
C GLN A 75 -5.01 -17.89 7.07
N PRO A 76 -3.79 -17.53 7.48
CA PRO A 76 -2.99 -18.35 8.38
C PRO A 76 -3.70 -18.52 9.73
N SER A 77 -3.51 -19.68 10.36
CA SER A 77 -3.96 -19.85 11.76
C SER A 77 -3.21 -18.87 12.69
N PRO A 78 -3.69 -18.60 13.91
CA PRO A 78 -2.97 -17.75 14.86
C PRO A 78 -1.55 -18.26 15.15
N ALA A 79 -1.37 -19.57 15.34
CA ALA A 79 -0.05 -20.16 15.56
C ALA A 79 0.89 -20.03 14.33
N GLU A 80 0.35 -20.22 13.13
CA GLU A 80 1.09 -19.99 11.89
C GLU A 80 1.45 -18.52 11.72
N SER A 81 0.51 -17.63 12.05
CA SER A 81 0.69 -16.19 11.96
C SER A 81 1.80 -15.71 12.89
N ALA A 82 1.79 -16.18 14.14
CA ALA A 82 2.80 -15.86 15.14
C ALA A 82 4.17 -16.40 14.72
N ARG A 83 4.24 -17.61 14.16
CA ARG A 83 5.49 -18.15 13.59
C ARG A 83 6.01 -17.27 12.44
N ASN A 84 5.16 -16.90 11.49
CA ASN A 84 5.52 -16.03 10.37
C ASN A 84 6.04 -14.67 10.84
N VAL A 85 5.37 -14.05 11.82
CA VAL A 85 5.80 -12.77 12.42
C VAL A 85 7.18 -12.92 13.05
N ARG A 86 7.38 -13.95 13.91
CA ARG A 86 8.68 -14.19 14.56
C ARG A 86 9.78 -14.40 13.52
N THR A 87 9.52 -15.16 12.45
CA THR A 87 10.49 -15.39 11.37
C THR A 87 10.82 -14.11 10.61
N LEU A 88 9.83 -13.26 10.28
CA LEU A 88 10.06 -12.00 9.58
C LEU A 88 10.85 -10.99 10.42
N VAL A 89 10.45 -10.81 11.68
CA VAL A 89 11.08 -9.89 12.64
C VAL A 89 12.51 -10.36 13.00
N GLN A 90 12.77 -11.67 12.99
CA GLN A 90 14.13 -12.20 13.20
C GLN A 90 14.99 -12.26 11.94
N SER A 91 14.43 -11.97 10.76
CA SER A 91 15.18 -12.16 9.53
C SER A 91 16.32 -11.15 9.46
N GLU A 92 17.48 -11.57 8.93
CA GLU A 92 18.59 -10.66 8.63
C GLU A 92 18.20 -9.62 7.56
N ASP A 93 17.11 -9.87 6.83
CA ASP A 93 16.54 -8.92 5.89
C ASP A 93 15.78 -7.82 6.61
N SER A 94 16.09 -6.57 6.27
CA SER A 94 15.27 -5.44 6.70
C SER A 94 13.83 -5.57 6.19
N LEU A 95 12.88 -5.34 7.10
CA LEU A 95 11.49 -5.10 6.76
C LEU A 95 11.32 -3.64 6.34
N VAL A 96 10.44 -3.40 5.39
CA VAL A 96 10.12 -2.10 4.82
C VAL A 96 8.62 -1.90 4.90
N LEU A 97 8.18 -0.73 5.35
CA LEU A 97 6.79 -0.33 5.20
C LEU A 97 6.54 -0.06 3.71
N GLY A 98 5.95 -1.03 3.02
CA GLY A 98 5.73 -0.98 1.57
C GLY A 98 4.45 -0.24 1.19
N MET A 99 3.43 -0.30 2.04
CA MET A 99 2.15 0.36 1.84
C MET A 99 1.48 0.61 3.18
N ALA A 100 0.80 1.74 3.39
CA ALA A 100 0.03 1.98 4.61
C ALA A 100 -1.04 3.05 4.42
N HIS A 101 -2.00 3.15 5.33
CA HIS A 101 -2.71 4.42 5.51
C HIS A 101 -1.72 5.48 6.01
N GLU A 102 -1.79 6.71 5.53
CA GLU A 102 -0.82 7.76 5.90
C GLU A 102 -0.77 8.01 7.42
N ASP A 103 -1.92 7.93 8.11
CA ASP A 103 -2.05 8.04 9.56
C ASP A 103 -1.60 6.79 10.34
N PHE A 104 -1.23 5.70 9.66
CA PHE A 104 -0.58 4.54 10.29
C PHE A 104 0.73 4.94 10.95
N HIS A 105 1.53 5.76 10.25
CA HIS A 105 2.84 6.21 10.68
C HIS A 105 2.93 7.72 10.93
N GLY A 106 2.01 8.52 10.38
CA GLY A 106 1.46 9.66 11.14
C GLY A 106 2.10 11.04 10.97
N ASP A 107 2.77 11.35 9.87
CA ASP A 107 3.28 12.71 9.63
C ASP A 107 3.36 13.19 8.16
N GLY A 108 3.04 12.35 7.17
CA GLY A 108 3.13 12.69 5.73
C GLY A 108 4.53 13.12 5.26
N THR A 109 5.56 12.92 6.07
CA THR A 109 6.92 13.43 5.87
C THR A 109 7.98 12.36 6.09
N THR A 110 7.64 11.31 6.82
CA THR A 110 8.40 10.08 6.92
C THR A 110 8.37 9.33 5.59
N GLN A 111 9.55 8.90 5.14
CA GLN A 111 9.76 8.08 3.96
C GLN A 111 10.69 6.93 4.29
N CYS A 112 10.59 5.84 3.53
CA CYS A 112 11.47 4.68 3.65
C CYS A 112 11.62 4.16 5.09
N LEU A 113 10.49 3.98 5.77
CA LEU A 113 10.46 3.40 7.10
C LEU A 113 10.84 1.91 7.01
N THR A 114 11.82 1.54 7.83
CA THR A 114 12.40 0.20 7.84
C THR A 114 12.58 -0.29 9.26
N SER A 115 12.54 -1.60 9.43
CA SER A 115 12.97 -2.28 10.63
C SER A 115 14.10 -3.24 10.33
N THR A 116 15.12 -3.25 11.18
CA THR A 116 16.26 -4.16 11.10
C THR A 116 16.43 -4.85 12.44
N TYR A 117 16.45 -6.18 12.44
CA TYR A 117 16.72 -6.98 13.61
C TYR A 117 18.10 -6.66 14.21
N GLU A 118 18.16 -6.45 15.53
CA GLU A 118 19.43 -6.29 16.27
C GLU A 118 19.67 -7.49 17.20
N SER A 119 18.68 -7.84 18.04
CA SER A 119 18.81 -8.95 18.99
C SER A 119 17.45 -9.44 19.52
N ARG A 120 17.47 -10.42 20.43
CA ARG A 120 16.25 -10.95 21.09
C ARG A 120 16.51 -11.29 22.55
N SER A 121 15.46 -11.19 23.37
CA SER A 121 15.43 -11.70 24.75
C SER A 121 14.09 -12.38 25.02
N LEU A 122 14.09 -13.69 25.26
CA LEU A 122 12.93 -14.55 25.53
C LEU A 122 11.74 -14.32 24.57
N ASN A 123 10.93 -13.28 24.82
CA ASN A 123 9.71 -12.93 24.08
C ASN A 123 9.77 -11.57 23.36
N ASP A 124 10.87 -10.84 23.53
CA ASP A 124 11.08 -9.50 23.01
C ASP A 124 12.13 -9.52 21.90
N PHE A 125 11.85 -8.78 20.83
CA PHE A 125 12.75 -8.54 19.71
C PHE A 125 13.21 -7.10 19.79
N TYR A 126 14.52 -6.89 19.75
CA TYR A 126 15.11 -5.56 19.69
C TYR A 126 15.46 -5.28 18.24
N GLU A 127 14.88 -4.22 17.69
CA GLU A 127 15.08 -3.82 16.31
C GLU A 127 15.47 -2.34 16.24
N ARG A 128 16.20 -2.00 15.17
CA ARG A 128 16.47 -0.62 14.80
C ARG A 128 15.50 -0.14 13.77
N ILE A 129 14.76 0.90 14.11
CA ILE A 129 13.86 1.56 13.17
C ILE A 129 14.61 2.71 12.55
N ASN A 130 14.55 2.79 11.23
CA ASN A 130 15.21 3.84 10.48
C ASN A 130 14.27 4.36 9.40
N TYR A 131 14.32 5.67 9.17
CA TYR A 131 13.50 6.35 8.17
C TYR A 131 14.20 7.61 7.66
N SER A 132 13.69 8.13 6.55
CA SER A 132 14.10 9.38 5.95
C SER A 132 13.02 10.43 6.19
N GLN A 133 13.33 11.46 6.97
CA GLN A 133 12.41 12.57 7.22
C GLN A 133 12.56 13.63 6.13
N ARG A 134 11.48 13.95 5.42
CA ARG A 134 11.44 15.10 4.52
C ARG A 134 11.47 16.39 5.32
N GLN A 135 12.45 17.25 5.03
CA GLN A 135 12.59 18.57 5.62
C GLN A 135 12.56 19.62 4.50
N LYS A 136 11.88 20.73 4.75
CA LYS A 136 11.85 21.86 3.81
C LYS A 136 13.02 22.78 4.11
N MET A 137 13.81 23.08 3.09
CA MET A 137 14.94 24.00 3.16
C MET A 137 14.49 25.47 3.02
N ARG A 138 15.41 26.40 3.33
CA ARG A 138 15.16 27.85 3.22
C ARG A 138 14.84 28.31 1.79
N ASP A 139 15.43 27.65 0.79
CA ASP A 139 15.21 27.91 -0.64
C ASP A 139 13.91 27.26 -1.18
N GLY A 140 13.13 26.59 -0.33
CA GLY A 140 11.92 25.88 -0.71
C GLY A 140 12.15 24.47 -1.26
N SER A 141 13.41 24.06 -1.45
CA SER A 141 13.75 22.67 -1.81
C SER A 141 13.49 21.72 -0.62
N HIS A 142 13.58 20.41 -0.87
CA HIS A 142 13.41 19.40 0.15
C HIS A 142 14.67 18.53 0.27
N ASN A 143 15.13 18.30 1.50
CA ASN A 143 16.08 17.22 1.81
C ASN A 143 15.40 16.09 2.56
N PHE A 144 16.09 14.95 2.55
CA PHE A 144 15.75 13.78 3.35
C PHE A 144 16.85 13.55 4.36
N VAL A 145 16.51 13.69 5.64
CA VAL A 145 17.44 13.46 6.75
C VAL A 145 17.17 12.08 7.32
N MET A 146 18.20 11.24 7.39
CA MET A 146 18.05 9.93 8.03
C MET A 146 17.89 10.09 9.55
N ARG A 147 16.94 9.35 10.08
CA ARG A 147 16.65 9.23 11.50
C ARG A 147 16.52 7.76 11.85
N GLY A 148 16.79 7.43 13.10
CA GLY A 148 16.53 6.10 13.61
C GLY A 148 16.47 6.07 15.12
N PHE A 149 15.80 5.06 15.64
CA PHE A 149 15.62 4.84 17.08
C PHE A 149 15.49 3.34 17.37
N PRO A 150 15.88 2.88 18.56
CA PRO A 150 15.65 1.51 18.99
C PRO A 150 14.16 1.30 19.28
N ALA A 151 13.66 0.13 18.91
CA ALA A 151 12.31 -0.32 19.24
C ALA A 151 12.35 -1.77 19.76
N THR A 152 11.48 -2.04 20.71
CA THR A 152 11.25 -3.39 21.24
C THR A 152 9.89 -3.87 20.77
N TYR A 153 9.86 -5.04 20.15
CA TYR A 153 8.64 -5.70 19.72
C TYR A 153 8.35 -6.91 20.58
N ARG A 154 7.09 -7.08 20.96
CA ARG A 154 6.60 -8.28 21.64
C ARG A 154 5.47 -8.90 20.84
N VAL A 155 5.58 -10.20 20.56
CA VAL A 155 4.52 -10.96 19.88
C VAL A 155 3.69 -11.68 20.94
N THR A 156 2.39 -11.37 21.00
CA THR A 156 1.43 -12.04 21.86
C THR A 156 0.48 -12.87 21.02
N GLU A 157 0.31 -14.13 21.40
CA GLU A 157 -0.50 -15.11 20.69
C GLU A 157 -1.66 -15.54 21.59
N SER A 158 -2.86 -15.52 21.06
CA SER A 158 -4.07 -16.06 21.69
C SER A 158 -4.69 -17.13 20.78
N LYS A 159 -5.75 -17.79 21.27
CA LYS A 159 -6.48 -18.79 20.48
C LYS A 159 -7.07 -18.21 19.19
N ASP A 160 -7.41 -16.92 19.19
CA ASP A 160 -8.19 -16.28 18.12
C ASP A 160 -7.42 -15.18 17.38
N SER A 161 -6.28 -14.75 17.90
CA SER A 161 -5.56 -13.59 17.37
C SER A 161 -4.06 -13.62 17.68
N VAL A 162 -3.31 -12.85 16.89
CA VAL A 162 -1.93 -12.49 17.17
C VAL A 162 -1.84 -10.98 17.22
N SER A 163 -1.14 -10.47 18.24
CA SER A 163 -0.86 -9.05 18.38
C SER A 163 0.65 -8.82 18.46
N LEU A 164 1.07 -7.67 17.97
CA LEU A 164 2.44 -7.17 18.02
C LEU A 164 2.42 -5.86 18.81
N THR A 165 3.17 -5.77 19.89
CA THR A 165 3.32 -4.54 20.67
C THR A 165 4.68 -3.94 20.40
N ALA A 166 4.72 -2.71 19.91
CA ALA A 166 5.93 -1.95 19.64
C ALA A 166 6.14 -0.86 20.71
N THR A 167 7.24 -0.98 21.45
CA THR A 167 7.66 -0.04 22.49
C THR A 167 8.90 0.69 22.01
N ILE A 168 8.94 2.02 22.17
CA ILE A 168 10.10 2.83 21.82
C ILE A 168 10.76 3.29 23.12
N THR A 169 12.02 2.94 23.30
CA THR A 169 12.74 3.09 24.57
C THR A 169 13.19 4.54 24.81
N GLU A 170 13.30 5.36 23.76
CA GLU A 170 13.77 6.74 23.87
C GLU A 170 12.66 7.71 24.31
N ARG A 171 12.92 8.45 25.39
CA ARG A 171 12.08 9.55 25.91
C ARG A 171 12.22 10.83 25.08
N THR A 172 12.09 10.75 23.77
CA THR A 172 12.02 11.95 22.92
C THR A 172 10.57 12.42 22.84
N GLN A 173 10.34 13.73 22.95
CA GLN A 173 9.00 14.36 22.80
C GLN A 173 8.43 14.24 21.37
N GLU A 174 9.19 13.75 20.40
CA GLU A 174 8.72 13.55 19.03
C GLU A 174 7.70 12.41 18.95
N LYS A 175 6.55 12.67 18.32
CA LYS A 175 5.56 11.66 17.97
C LYS A 175 6.21 10.64 17.04
N ARG A 176 6.47 9.43 17.54
CA ARG A 176 7.18 8.40 16.78
C ARG A 176 6.21 7.56 15.93
N PRO A 177 6.60 7.19 14.70
CA PRO A 177 5.68 6.65 13.69
C PRO A 177 5.07 5.26 13.96
N ILE A 178 5.44 4.54 15.02
CA ILE A 178 5.14 3.10 15.11
C ILE A 178 4.95 2.56 16.53
N SER A 179 4.79 3.40 17.54
CA SER A 179 4.48 2.91 18.89
C SER A 179 3.01 2.43 19.01
N GLY A 180 2.81 1.44 19.87
CA GLY A 180 1.50 0.93 20.26
C GLY A 180 1.32 -0.57 20.02
N THR A 181 0.09 -1.03 20.19
CA THR A 181 -0.31 -2.41 19.93
C THR A 181 -0.94 -2.52 18.54
N TYR A 182 -0.65 -3.62 17.85
CA TYR A 182 -1.15 -3.92 16.52
C TYR A 182 -1.73 -5.32 16.50
N ARG A 183 -2.90 -5.47 15.87
CA ARG A 183 -3.41 -6.78 15.48
C ARG A 183 -2.75 -7.22 14.18
N VAL A 184 -2.27 -8.46 14.15
CA VAL A 184 -1.82 -9.11 12.92
C VAL A 184 -3.05 -9.55 12.14
N VAL A 185 -3.29 -8.89 11.01
CA VAL A 185 -4.42 -9.20 10.11
C VAL A 185 -4.08 -10.39 9.22
N TYR A 186 -2.86 -10.39 8.71
CA TYR A 186 -2.33 -11.42 7.82
C TYR A 186 -0.82 -11.47 7.95
N SER A 187 -0.24 -12.64 7.79
CA SER A 187 1.22 -12.79 7.69
C SER A 187 1.60 -13.97 6.80
N SER A 188 2.69 -13.80 6.08
CA SER A 188 3.37 -14.85 5.33
C SER A 188 4.87 -14.79 5.64
N ARG A 189 5.68 -15.59 4.95
CA ARG A 189 7.14 -15.50 5.08
C ARG A 189 7.76 -14.26 4.43
N LYS A 190 6.97 -13.47 3.68
CA LYS A 190 7.47 -12.32 2.92
C LYS A 190 6.83 -10.99 3.32
N CYS A 191 5.72 -11.04 4.05
CA CYS A 191 4.98 -9.84 4.39
C CYS A 191 4.10 -10.01 5.64
N LEU A 192 3.77 -8.88 6.25
CA LEU A 192 3.02 -8.75 7.48
C LEU A 192 2.05 -7.57 7.33
N VAL A 193 0.76 -7.82 7.54
CA VAL A 193 -0.27 -6.78 7.55
C VAL A 193 -0.68 -6.51 8.99
N LEU A 194 -0.45 -5.28 9.43
CA LEU A 194 -0.74 -4.81 10.78
C LEU A 194 -1.90 -3.83 10.77
N LYS A 195 -2.79 -3.95 11.76
CA LYS A 195 -3.85 -3.00 12.06
C LYS A 195 -3.64 -2.44 13.46
N LYS A 196 -3.51 -1.12 13.58
CA LYS A 196 -3.20 -0.47 14.86
C LYS A 196 -4.38 -0.56 15.82
N GLU A 197 -4.19 -1.05 17.04
CA GLU A 197 -5.25 -1.08 18.03
C GLU A 197 -5.34 0.29 18.71
N LEU A 198 -6.46 0.99 18.51
CA LEU A 198 -6.74 2.30 19.08
C LEU A 198 -8.05 2.20 19.85
N ALA A 199 -8.01 2.48 21.15
CA ALA A 199 -9.14 2.27 22.07
C ALA A 199 -10.43 3.04 21.70
N SER A 200 -10.33 4.06 20.84
CA SER A 200 -11.42 5.00 20.54
C SER A 200 -11.74 5.17 19.06
N LEU A 201 -11.09 4.43 18.15
CA LEU A 201 -11.31 4.58 16.71
C LEU A 201 -11.97 3.34 16.12
N SER A 202 -13.16 3.52 15.56
CA SER A 202 -13.87 2.48 14.79
C SER A 202 -13.08 2.04 13.55
N GLU A 203 -12.18 2.89 13.05
CA GLU A 203 -11.40 2.66 11.83
C GLU A 203 -9.90 2.81 12.09
N ALA A 204 -9.32 1.79 12.70
CA ALA A 204 -7.88 1.68 12.91
C ALA A 204 -7.06 1.71 11.60
N PRO A 205 -5.92 2.45 11.55
CA PRO A 205 -5.06 2.46 10.39
C PRO A 205 -4.29 1.13 10.23
N CYS A 206 -3.87 0.85 9.01
CA CYS A 206 -3.13 -0.37 8.68
C CYS A 206 -1.86 -0.08 7.89
N GLY A 207 -0.95 -1.05 7.91
CA GLY A 207 0.28 -1.03 7.13
C GLY A 207 0.71 -2.44 6.71
N ILE A 208 1.33 -2.53 5.54
CA ILE A 208 1.97 -3.72 5.00
C ILE A 208 3.49 -3.56 5.16
N TRP A 209 4.06 -4.41 6.00
CA TRP A 209 5.49 -4.60 6.10
C TRP A 209 5.92 -5.74 5.21
N VAL A 210 6.98 -5.56 4.44
CA VAL A 210 7.48 -6.55 3.50
C VAL A 210 9.00 -6.59 3.53
N THR A 211 9.60 -7.67 3.03
CA THR A 211 11.06 -7.74 2.92
C THR A 211 11.59 -6.71 1.93
N LYS A 212 12.85 -6.27 2.10
CA LYS A 212 13.53 -5.32 1.20
C LYS A 212 13.51 -5.70 -0.28
N ASN A 213 13.35 -6.98 -0.62
CA ASN A 213 13.32 -7.45 -2.02
C ASN A 213 11.94 -7.33 -2.66
N THR A 214 10.88 -7.11 -1.85
CA THR A 214 9.49 -7.08 -2.32
C THR A 214 8.80 -5.74 -2.10
N PHE A 215 9.48 -4.74 -1.53
CA PHE A 215 8.87 -3.43 -1.23
C PHE A 215 8.34 -2.67 -2.46
N ARG A 216 8.95 -2.84 -3.64
CA ARG A 216 8.48 -2.20 -4.88
C ARG A 216 7.13 -2.76 -5.34
N ARG A 217 6.86 -4.03 -5.01
CA ARG A 217 5.64 -4.76 -5.38
C ARG A 217 5.30 -5.71 -4.23
N PRO A 218 4.58 -5.23 -3.20
CA PRO A 218 4.17 -6.06 -2.07
C PRO A 218 3.44 -7.33 -2.54
N PRO A 219 3.60 -8.46 -1.85
CA PRO A 219 2.95 -9.71 -2.23
C PRO A 219 1.41 -9.58 -2.41
N PRO A 220 0.80 -10.21 -3.44
CA PRO A 220 -0.63 -10.07 -3.75
C PRO A 220 -1.57 -10.51 -2.61
N ASP A 221 -1.19 -11.52 -1.85
CA ASP A 221 -1.86 -11.99 -0.64
C ASP A 221 -1.93 -10.89 0.43
N CYS A 222 -0.83 -10.19 0.68
CA CYS A 222 -0.78 -9.10 1.65
C CYS A 222 -1.55 -7.85 1.20
N THR A 223 -1.46 -7.48 -0.08
CA THR A 223 -2.26 -6.35 -0.60
C THR A 223 -3.75 -6.67 -0.57
N THR A 224 -4.13 -7.92 -0.88
CA THR A 224 -5.52 -8.39 -0.75
C THR A 224 -6.00 -8.34 0.71
N ALA A 225 -5.20 -8.83 1.66
CA ALA A 225 -5.52 -8.75 3.09
C ALA A 225 -5.73 -7.30 3.55
N PHE A 226 -4.82 -6.40 3.16
CA PHE A 226 -4.90 -4.99 3.48
C PHE A 226 -6.21 -4.38 2.96
N HIS A 227 -6.51 -4.52 1.67
CA HIS A 227 -7.75 -3.95 1.10
C HIS A 227 -9.03 -4.58 1.66
N ASN A 228 -9.01 -5.84 2.09
CA ASN A 228 -10.19 -6.50 2.64
C ASN A 228 -10.45 -6.13 4.10
N SER A 229 -9.42 -6.09 4.93
CA SER A 229 -9.55 -5.96 6.39
C SER A 229 -9.32 -4.53 6.92
N CYS A 230 -8.77 -3.66 6.07
CA CYS A 230 -8.44 -2.28 6.40
C CYS A 230 -9.28 -1.27 5.62
N LYS A 231 -10.50 -1.64 5.23
CA LYS A 231 -11.44 -0.69 4.63
C LYS A 231 -11.77 0.42 5.62
N ARG A 232 -11.85 1.64 5.10
CA ARG A 232 -12.32 2.83 5.80
C ARG A 232 -13.56 3.37 5.10
N SER A 233 -14.47 3.95 5.88
CA SER A 233 -15.68 4.60 5.37
C SER A 233 -15.38 5.88 4.61
N HIS A 234 -14.24 6.51 4.90
CA HIS A 234 -13.75 7.71 4.26
C HIS A 234 -12.43 7.45 3.54
N TYR A 235 -12.16 8.26 2.51
CA TYR A 235 -10.89 8.22 1.81
C TYR A 235 -9.74 8.61 2.75
N VAL A 236 -8.70 7.79 2.77
CA VAL A 236 -7.44 8.07 3.45
C VAL A 236 -6.31 7.85 2.46
N PRO A 237 -5.39 8.82 2.30
CA PRO A 237 -4.25 8.64 1.42
C PRO A 237 -3.45 7.39 1.78
N ILE A 238 -3.00 6.69 0.74
CA ILE A 238 -2.12 5.54 0.88
C ILE A 238 -0.67 6.03 0.76
N TYR A 239 0.10 5.75 1.80
CA TYR A 239 1.54 5.89 1.79
C TYR A 239 2.15 4.76 0.96
N GLU A 240 3.07 5.15 0.08
CA GLU A 240 4.04 4.27 -0.57
C GLU A 240 5.43 4.92 -0.47
N PRO A 241 6.49 4.15 -0.15
CA PRO A 241 7.83 4.72 -0.04
C PRO A 241 8.35 5.18 -1.40
N TYR A 242 9.07 6.29 -1.43
CA TYR A 242 9.83 6.68 -2.62
C TYR A 242 10.85 5.62 -3.03
N GLN A 243 10.60 4.97 -4.17
CA GLN A 243 11.38 3.82 -4.63
C GLN A 243 12.85 4.13 -4.83
N TRP A 244 13.18 5.33 -5.33
CA TRP A 244 14.57 5.77 -5.52
C TRP A 244 15.29 5.96 -4.18
N LEU A 245 14.60 6.47 -3.17
CA LEU A 245 15.16 6.76 -1.85
C LEU A 245 15.45 5.45 -1.11
N CYS A 246 14.47 4.54 -1.07
CA CYS A 246 14.69 3.21 -0.51
C CYS A 246 15.66 2.35 -1.32
N GLY A 247 15.59 2.43 -2.65
CA GLY A 247 16.46 1.67 -3.54
C GLY A 247 17.93 1.97 -3.30
N ARG A 248 18.31 3.26 -3.22
CA ARG A 248 19.68 3.66 -2.90
C ARG A 248 20.14 3.13 -1.55
N ARG A 249 19.26 3.18 -0.54
CA ARG A 249 19.56 2.74 0.81
C ARG A 249 19.89 1.26 0.91
N PHE A 250 19.21 0.43 0.11
CA PHE A 250 19.41 -1.01 0.10
C PHE A 250 20.44 -1.48 -0.95
N GLY A 251 21.09 -0.57 -1.68
CA GLY A 251 21.96 -0.94 -2.79
C GLY A 251 21.20 -1.62 -3.94
N LEU A 252 19.90 -1.35 -4.09
CA LEU A 252 19.01 -1.94 -5.10
C LEU A 252 18.87 -1.05 -6.36
N THR A 253 19.70 -0.04 -6.50
CA THR A 253 19.78 0.79 -7.71
C THR A 253 20.74 0.13 -8.70
N GLN A 254 20.18 -0.32 -9.83
CA GLN A 254 20.85 -0.21 -11.13
C GLN A 254 20.63 1.20 -11.66
#